data_AF-A0A6I4YPK2-F1
#
_entry.id   AF-A0A6I4YPK2-F1
#
_cell.length_a   1.000
_cell.length_b   1.000
_cell.length_c   1.000
_cell.angle_alpha   90.00
_cell.angle_beta   90.00
_cell.angle_gamma   90.00
#
_symmetry.space_group_name_H-M   'P 1'
#
loop_
_entity.id
_entity.type
_entity.pdbx_description
1 polymer ?
#
loop_
_entity_poly.entity_id
_entity_poly.type
_entity_poly.pdbx_seq_one_letter_code
_entity_poly.pdbx_strand_id
1 'polypeptide(L)'
;MRSLTALLTAPLLTAALLASCGAGPATPAAGTPTTTPTTAPTTAPASLTVRLETLAVTGALNVPGTLRVNGRGPADLTVTARDVQGAPVSVTLNASGGDTLIGVTGTAAARGPVTLSVQAGAARASVTLPLLRASAAPITGGTYQAGGAVPWQGGVLLRAVANAGADARHALMVSAGAAVTALPFPVTGLDTITGHAVAPDGSVWVAVRGATAAGSELIRRAPDGTLTRVPAGTTETLSSLGVTPDGRVWAVVYGQARLLSAAPDGTRGELPLGSVPDALTVGADGALLLTRRGDSPAVLRVDP
;
A
#
# COMPACT_ATOMS: atom_id res chain seq x y z
N MET A 1 57.04 -8.02 34.35
CA MET A 1 56.41 -8.88 35.37
C MET A 1 55.36 -9.75 34.68
N ARG A 2 55.56 -11.10 34.70
CA ARG A 2 54.61 -12.24 34.53
C ARG A 2 53.38 -12.02 33.62
N SER A 3 53.25 -12.54 32.39
CA SER A 3 53.20 -13.94 31.87
C SER A 3 52.07 -14.83 32.44
N LEU A 4 51.11 -15.20 31.57
CA LEU A 4 50.54 -16.56 31.28
C LEU A 4 49.33 -16.40 30.29
N THR A 5 49.36 -16.82 29.00
CA THR A 5 49.12 -18.18 28.41
C THR A 5 47.79 -18.80 28.88
N ALA A 6 46.84 -19.34 28.08
CA ALA A 6 46.88 -20.14 26.85
C ALA A 6 45.47 -20.20 26.17
N LEU A 7 45.40 -20.27 24.81
CA LEU A 7 44.85 -21.35 23.94
C LEU A 7 43.47 -21.97 24.33
N LEU A 8 42.50 -22.26 23.44
CA LEU A 8 42.57 -23.17 22.28
C LEU A 8 41.26 -23.11 21.43
N THR A 9 41.42 -23.13 20.09
CA THR A 9 40.70 -23.92 19.04
C THR A 9 39.18 -23.85 18.75
N ALA A 10 38.86 -23.26 17.59
CA ALA A 10 38.39 -23.86 16.32
C ALA A 10 37.09 -24.72 16.18
N PRO A 11 36.51 -24.78 14.95
CA PRO A 11 35.07 -24.90 14.67
C PRO A 11 34.62 -26.32 14.29
N LEU A 12 33.30 -26.58 14.28
CA LEU A 12 32.72 -27.81 13.70
C LEU A 12 31.44 -27.52 12.91
N LEU A 13 31.51 -27.81 11.61
CA LEU A 13 30.40 -28.16 10.73
C LEU A 13 29.58 -29.31 11.34
N THR A 14 28.28 -29.36 11.06
CA THR A 14 27.60 -30.63 10.76
C THR A 14 26.32 -30.38 9.97
N ALA A 15 26.34 -30.83 8.71
CA ALA A 15 25.15 -31.18 7.96
C ALA A 15 24.64 -32.55 8.44
N ALA A 16 23.33 -32.74 8.50
CA ALA A 16 22.71 -34.05 8.55
C ALA A 16 21.48 -34.07 7.61
N LEU A 17 21.63 -34.86 6.55
CA LEU A 17 20.60 -35.30 5.62
C LEU A 17 20.37 -36.81 5.89
N LEU A 18 19.19 -37.31 5.47
CA LEU A 18 18.72 -38.72 5.42
C LEU A 18 18.14 -39.27 6.74
N ALA A 19 17.08 -40.07 6.80
CA ALA A 19 16.04 -40.51 5.86
C ALA A 19 15.04 -41.35 6.71
N SER A 20 13.75 -41.39 6.38
CA SER A 20 13.00 -42.65 6.54
C SER A 20 11.87 -42.75 5.52
N CYS A 21 12.02 -43.74 4.65
CA CYS A 21 11.08 -44.20 3.64
C CYS A 21 9.88 -44.93 4.26
N GLY A 22 8.79 -45.04 3.49
CA GLY A 22 8.04 -46.29 3.46
C GLY A 22 6.51 -46.19 3.51
N ALA A 23 5.88 -46.01 2.34
CA ALA A 23 4.76 -46.84 1.92
C ALA A 23 4.62 -46.73 0.39
N GLY A 24 5.02 -47.81 -0.30
CA GLY A 24 4.88 -47.96 -1.74
C GLY A 24 3.47 -48.31 -2.19
N PRO A 25 3.28 -48.54 -3.50
CA PRO A 25 1.98 -48.51 -4.17
C PRO A 25 1.21 -49.83 -4.00
N ALA A 26 -0.10 -49.73 -3.81
CA ALA A 26 -0.99 -50.89 -3.93
C ALA A 26 -1.35 -51.10 -5.42
N THR A 27 -0.93 -52.24 -5.96
CA THR A 27 -1.39 -52.80 -7.23
C THR A 27 -2.80 -53.38 -7.06
N PRO A 28 -3.77 -53.06 -7.95
CA PRO A 28 -4.91 -53.92 -8.19
C PRO A 28 -4.69 -54.80 -9.42
N ALA A 29 -5.17 -56.03 -9.31
CA ALA A 29 -5.02 -57.13 -10.26
C ALA A 29 -5.63 -56.86 -11.65
N ALA A 30 -5.04 -57.51 -12.64
CA ALA A 30 -5.51 -57.55 -14.02
C ALA A 30 -6.86 -58.27 -14.13
N GLY A 31 -7.84 -57.59 -14.75
CA GLY A 31 -9.05 -58.16 -15.33
C GLY A 31 -9.21 -57.66 -16.76
N THR A 32 -9.39 -58.58 -17.69
CA THR A 32 -9.50 -58.35 -19.15
C THR A 32 -10.84 -57.71 -19.57
N PRO A 33 -10.93 -57.18 -20.81
CA PRO A 33 -11.81 -56.05 -21.14
C PRO A 33 -13.22 -56.48 -21.52
N THR A 34 -14.21 -55.68 -21.14
CA THR A 34 -15.55 -55.76 -21.72
C THR A 34 -15.95 -54.38 -22.23
N THR A 35 -16.06 -54.28 -23.55
CA THR A 35 -16.52 -53.11 -24.29
C THR A 35 -18.01 -52.90 -24.08
N THR A 36 -18.41 -51.71 -23.63
CA THR A 36 -19.74 -51.16 -23.95
C THR A 36 -19.65 -49.63 -23.94
N PRO A 37 -19.95 -48.93 -25.05
CA PRO A 37 -20.03 -47.48 -25.06
C PRO A 37 -21.39 -47.06 -24.50
N THR A 38 -21.43 -46.67 -23.23
CA THR A 38 -22.60 -45.98 -22.67
C THR A 38 -22.30 -44.49 -22.65
N THR A 39 -22.72 -43.80 -23.71
CA THR A 39 -22.91 -42.35 -23.71
C THR A 39 -23.99 -42.00 -22.70
N ALA A 40 -23.58 -41.70 -21.47
CA ALA A 40 -24.42 -40.92 -20.56
C ALA A 40 -24.37 -39.46 -21.03
N PRO A 41 -25.51 -38.76 -21.19
CA PRO A 41 -25.47 -37.32 -21.33
C PRO A 41 -25.01 -36.77 -19.98
N THR A 42 -23.75 -36.36 -19.89
CA THR A 42 -23.29 -35.53 -18.78
C THR A 42 -24.07 -34.22 -18.85
N THR A 43 -25.14 -34.13 -18.08
CA THR A 43 -25.87 -32.90 -17.84
C THR A 43 -24.87 -31.90 -17.27
N ALA A 44 -24.42 -30.96 -18.10
CA ALA A 44 -23.48 -29.93 -17.69
C ALA A 44 -24.06 -29.20 -16.46
N PRO A 45 -23.29 -28.98 -15.38
CA PRO A 45 -23.78 -28.26 -14.21
C PRO A 45 -24.43 -26.94 -14.64
N ALA A 46 -25.67 -26.73 -14.18
CA ALA A 46 -26.54 -25.63 -14.62
C ALA A 46 -26.02 -24.22 -14.25
N SER A 47 -25.06 -24.13 -13.32
CA SER A 47 -24.49 -22.87 -12.83
C SER A 47 -22.96 -22.89 -12.87
N LEU A 48 -22.38 -21.79 -13.36
CA LEU A 48 -20.95 -21.50 -13.25
C LEU A 48 -20.72 -20.59 -12.04
N THR A 49 -19.80 -20.98 -11.16
CA THR A 49 -19.36 -20.12 -10.05
C THR A 49 -18.04 -19.48 -10.42
N VAL A 50 -18.01 -18.14 -10.44
CA VAL A 50 -16.82 -17.36 -10.76
C VAL A 50 -16.52 -16.41 -9.60
N ARG A 51 -15.27 -16.39 -9.14
CA ARG A 51 -14.82 -15.52 -8.04
C ARG A 51 -13.63 -14.69 -8.49
N LEU A 52 -13.67 -13.40 -8.20
CA LEU A 52 -12.52 -12.50 -8.35
C LEU A 52 -11.48 -12.81 -7.27
N GLU A 53 -10.24 -13.05 -7.68
CA GLU A 53 -9.11 -13.27 -6.76
C GLU A 53 -8.22 -12.03 -6.68
N THR A 54 -7.84 -11.48 -7.83
CA THR A 54 -6.99 -10.29 -7.92
C THR A 54 -7.50 -9.30 -8.94
N LEU A 55 -7.34 -8.01 -8.62
CA LEU A 55 -7.73 -6.91 -9.49
C LEU A 55 -6.72 -6.72 -10.63
N ALA A 56 -7.23 -6.41 -11.81
CA ALA A 56 -6.41 -6.02 -12.95
C ALA A 56 -6.06 -4.53 -12.87
N VAL A 57 -4.77 -4.21 -13.05
CA VAL A 57 -4.25 -2.84 -13.13
C VAL A 57 -3.56 -2.65 -14.46
N THR A 58 -3.95 -1.63 -15.20
CA THR A 58 -3.39 -1.31 -16.53
C THR A 58 -2.52 -0.06 -16.50
N GLY A 59 -1.77 0.17 -17.57
CA GLY A 59 -0.89 1.33 -17.70
C GLY A 59 0.48 1.04 -17.09
N ALA A 60 0.96 1.93 -16.23
CA ALA A 60 2.35 1.90 -15.75
C ALA A 60 2.70 0.67 -14.91
N LEU A 61 1.74 0.10 -14.17
CA LEU A 61 1.97 -1.09 -13.34
C LEU A 61 1.72 -2.41 -14.09
N ASN A 62 0.81 -2.39 -15.08
CA ASN A 62 0.46 -3.54 -15.92
C ASN A 62 0.37 -4.89 -15.17
N VAL A 63 -0.45 -4.94 -14.13
CA VAL A 63 -0.66 -6.13 -13.28
C VAL A 63 -1.91 -6.88 -13.76
N PRO A 64 -1.78 -8.15 -14.20
CA PRO A 64 -2.94 -8.96 -14.56
C PRO A 64 -3.84 -9.24 -13.36
N GLY A 65 -5.16 -9.19 -13.58
CA GLY A 65 -6.15 -9.69 -12.63
C GLY A 65 -6.36 -11.19 -12.82
N THR A 66 -6.97 -11.85 -11.83
CA THR A 66 -7.26 -13.28 -11.86
C THR A 66 -8.67 -13.54 -11.33
N LEU A 67 -9.43 -14.37 -12.05
CA LEU A 67 -10.67 -14.96 -11.56
C LEU A 67 -10.52 -16.48 -11.47
N ARG A 68 -11.22 -17.10 -10.54
CA ARG A 68 -11.31 -18.54 -10.41
C ARG A 68 -12.70 -19.02 -10.84
N VAL A 69 -12.73 -20.06 -11.66
CA VAL A 69 -13.93 -20.82 -12.03
C VAL A 69 -13.82 -22.20 -11.40
N ASN A 70 -14.77 -22.52 -10.51
CA ASN A 70 -14.70 -23.74 -9.72
C ASN A 70 -15.17 -24.96 -10.53
N GLY A 71 -14.48 -26.08 -10.38
CA GLY A 71 -14.89 -27.41 -10.87
C GLY A 71 -14.96 -27.55 -12.40
N ARG A 72 -14.20 -26.72 -13.13
CA ARG A 72 -14.14 -26.74 -14.60
C ARG A 72 -12.69 -26.64 -15.06
N GLY A 73 -12.33 -27.47 -16.05
CA GLY A 73 -11.02 -27.41 -16.70
C GLY A 73 -10.98 -26.32 -17.78
N PRO A 74 -9.78 -25.83 -18.16
CA PRO A 74 -9.64 -24.76 -19.15
C PRO A 74 -10.26 -25.08 -20.51
N ALA A 75 -10.16 -26.35 -20.94
CA ALA A 75 -10.69 -26.81 -22.22
C ALA A 75 -12.23 -26.80 -22.28
N ASP A 76 -12.90 -26.79 -21.12
CA ASP A 76 -14.36 -26.75 -21.01
C ASP A 76 -14.91 -25.33 -21.08
N LEU A 77 -14.04 -24.32 -21.08
CA LEU A 77 -14.41 -22.91 -20.94
C LEU A 77 -14.16 -22.14 -22.24
N THR A 78 -15.16 -21.36 -22.64
CA THR A 78 -15.00 -20.25 -23.58
C THR A 78 -15.12 -18.96 -22.79
N VAL A 79 -14.11 -18.09 -22.87
CA VAL A 79 -14.10 -16.81 -22.16
C VAL A 79 -13.90 -15.67 -23.14
N THR A 80 -14.77 -14.68 -23.04
CA THR A 80 -14.62 -13.41 -23.75
C THR A 80 -14.57 -12.29 -22.73
N ALA A 81 -13.68 -11.32 -22.96
CA ALA A 81 -13.55 -10.15 -22.11
C ALA A 81 -13.59 -8.90 -22.98
N ARG A 82 -14.50 -7.99 -22.63
CA ARG A 82 -14.68 -6.71 -23.33
C ARG A 82 -14.77 -5.58 -22.32
N ASP A 83 -14.18 -4.44 -22.65
CA ASP A 83 -14.38 -3.22 -21.88
C ASP A 83 -15.76 -2.59 -22.17
N VAL A 84 -16.06 -1.46 -21.52
CA VAL A 84 -17.36 -0.78 -21.72
C VAL A 84 -17.55 -0.19 -23.12
N GLN A 85 -16.47 -0.05 -23.90
CA GLN A 85 -16.50 0.36 -25.30
C GLN A 85 -16.50 -0.83 -26.27
N GLY A 86 -16.51 -2.07 -25.77
CA GLY A 86 -16.50 -3.29 -26.58
C GLY A 86 -15.11 -3.73 -27.07
N ALA A 87 -14.04 -3.04 -26.67
CA ALA A 87 -12.67 -3.39 -27.05
C ALA A 87 -12.26 -4.72 -26.43
N PRO A 88 -11.59 -5.61 -27.21
CA PRO A 88 -11.17 -6.91 -26.71
C PRO A 88 -10.07 -6.76 -25.64
N VAL A 89 -10.20 -7.56 -24.58
CA VAL A 89 -9.22 -7.67 -23.50
C VAL A 89 -8.56 -9.04 -23.57
N SER A 90 -7.25 -9.10 -23.33
CA SER A 90 -6.50 -10.35 -23.37
C SER A 90 -6.85 -11.24 -22.16
N VAL A 91 -7.15 -12.51 -22.45
CA VAL A 91 -7.49 -13.51 -21.44
C VAL A 91 -6.58 -14.72 -21.60
N THR A 92 -6.12 -15.26 -20.48
CA THR A 92 -5.41 -16.54 -20.42
C THR A 92 -6.14 -17.50 -19.49
N LEU A 93 -6.09 -18.79 -19.79
CA LEU A 93 -6.74 -19.85 -19.00
C LEU A 93 -5.68 -20.84 -18.54
N ASN A 94 -5.60 -21.06 -17.23
CA ASN A 94 -4.65 -21.99 -16.62
C ASN A 94 -5.39 -22.94 -15.68
N ALA A 95 -5.04 -24.23 -15.73
CA ALA A 95 -5.59 -25.22 -14.80
C ALA A 95 -5.01 -25.00 -13.38
N SER A 96 -5.85 -25.17 -12.37
CA SER A 96 -5.48 -25.11 -10.95
C SER A 96 -6.23 -26.21 -10.21
N GLY A 97 -5.70 -27.42 -10.22
CA GLY A 97 -6.42 -28.60 -9.72
C GLY A 97 -7.67 -28.87 -10.57
N GLY A 98 -8.84 -28.98 -9.92
CA GLY A 98 -10.14 -29.12 -10.60
C GLY A 98 -10.74 -27.79 -11.10
N ASP A 99 -10.08 -26.67 -10.85
CA ASP A 99 -10.56 -25.32 -11.19
C ASP A 99 -9.79 -24.73 -12.38
N THR A 100 -10.32 -23.65 -12.93
CA THR A 100 -9.61 -22.81 -13.91
C THR A 100 -9.35 -21.41 -13.34
N LEU A 101 -8.12 -20.94 -13.50
CA LEU A 101 -7.74 -19.54 -13.29
C LEU A 101 -7.79 -18.80 -14.63
N ILE A 102 -8.60 -17.76 -14.68
CA ILE A 102 -8.73 -16.83 -15.80
C ILE A 102 -7.86 -15.62 -15.51
N GLY A 103 -6.72 -15.51 -16.19
CA GLY A 103 -5.87 -14.32 -16.17
C GLY A 103 -6.46 -13.25 -17.08
N VAL A 104 -6.57 -12.01 -16.60
CA VAL A 104 -7.13 -10.88 -17.34
C VAL A 104 -6.10 -9.76 -17.37
N THR A 105 -5.58 -9.48 -18.56
CA THR A 105 -4.63 -8.39 -18.78
C THR A 105 -5.28 -7.34 -19.64
N GLY A 106 -5.50 -6.15 -19.08
CA GLY A 106 -6.03 -5.05 -19.87
C GLY A 106 -5.04 -4.60 -20.94
N THR A 107 -5.55 -4.36 -22.14
CA THR A 107 -4.76 -3.82 -23.25
C THR A 107 -4.67 -2.30 -23.13
N ALA A 108 -3.74 -1.66 -23.84
CA ALA A 108 -3.63 -0.20 -23.86
C ALA A 108 -4.93 0.49 -24.35
N ALA A 109 -5.75 -0.21 -25.15
CA ALA A 109 -7.02 0.27 -25.65
C ALA A 109 -8.15 0.20 -24.59
N ALA A 110 -8.06 -0.74 -23.65
CA ALA A 110 -9.14 -1.01 -22.71
C ALA A 110 -9.44 0.20 -21.79
N ARG A 111 -10.71 0.57 -21.63
CA ARG A 111 -11.13 1.63 -20.71
C ARG A 111 -12.30 1.20 -19.83
N GLY A 112 -12.27 1.65 -18.57
CA GLY A 112 -13.35 1.38 -17.62
C GLY A 112 -13.49 -0.10 -17.28
N PRO A 113 -14.59 -0.49 -16.62
CA PRO A 113 -14.82 -1.87 -16.20
C PRO A 113 -14.80 -2.86 -17.37
N VAL A 114 -14.26 -4.04 -17.13
CA VAL A 114 -14.21 -5.13 -18.11
C VAL A 114 -15.26 -6.15 -17.75
N THR A 115 -16.15 -6.45 -18.68
CA THR A 115 -17.12 -7.54 -18.53
C THR A 115 -16.54 -8.81 -19.12
N LEU A 116 -16.37 -9.81 -18.27
CA LEU A 116 -16.06 -11.17 -18.68
C LEU A 116 -17.33 -11.97 -18.83
N SER A 117 -17.45 -12.67 -19.95
CA SER A 117 -18.47 -13.69 -20.19
C SER A 117 -17.78 -15.04 -20.25
N VAL A 118 -18.09 -15.90 -19.28
CA VAL A 118 -17.56 -17.26 -19.13
C VAL A 118 -18.68 -18.23 -19.50
N GLN A 119 -18.40 -19.15 -20.42
CA GLN A 119 -19.35 -20.17 -20.86
C GLN A 119 -18.74 -21.57 -20.77
N ALA A 120 -19.53 -22.53 -20.29
CA ALA A 120 -19.19 -23.95 -20.23
C ALA A 120 -20.40 -24.79 -20.70
N GLY A 121 -20.40 -25.20 -21.97
CA GLY A 121 -21.60 -25.77 -22.60
C GLY A 121 -22.76 -24.78 -22.60
N ALA A 122 -23.87 -25.12 -21.95
CA ALA A 122 -25.05 -24.25 -21.80
C ALA A 122 -24.95 -23.27 -20.60
N ALA A 123 -24.08 -23.54 -19.63
CA ALA A 123 -23.93 -22.68 -18.46
C ALA A 123 -23.18 -21.40 -18.83
N ARG A 124 -23.65 -20.25 -18.31
CA ARG A 124 -23.02 -18.94 -18.51
C ARG A 124 -22.90 -18.20 -17.18
N ALA A 125 -21.81 -17.47 -17.02
CA ALA A 125 -21.61 -16.50 -15.96
C ALA A 125 -21.00 -15.23 -16.53
N SER A 126 -21.38 -14.08 -15.98
CA SER A 126 -20.75 -12.81 -16.30
C SER A 126 -20.25 -12.13 -15.06
N VAL A 127 -19.04 -11.57 -15.13
CA VAL A 127 -18.39 -10.85 -14.04
C VAL A 127 -17.84 -9.54 -14.59
N THR A 128 -18.19 -8.44 -13.94
CA THR A 128 -17.60 -7.14 -14.21
C THR A 128 -16.42 -6.91 -13.29
N LEU A 129 -15.24 -6.72 -13.87
CA LEU A 129 -14.02 -6.36 -13.17
C LEU A 129 -13.81 -4.86 -13.22
N PRO A 130 -13.55 -4.19 -12.09
CA PRO A 130 -13.00 -2.85 -12.15
C PRO A 130 -11.58 -2.94 -12.70
N LEU A 131 -11.37 -2.31 -13.86
CA LEU A 131 -10.04 -2.16 -14.45
C LEU A 131 -9.41 -0.88 -13.90
N LEU A 132 -8.48 -1.04 -12.97
CA LEU A 132 -7.77 0.10 -12.41
C LEU A 132 -6.76 0.61 -13.45
N ARG A 133 -6.59 1.94 -13.51
CA ARG A 133 -5.55 2.58 -14.31
C ARG A 133 -4.46 3.13 -13.41
N ALA A 134 -3.24 2.73 -13.69
CA ALA A 134 -2.06 3.31 -13.09
C ALA A 134 -1.34 4.19 -14.11
N SER A 135 -1.04 5.42 -13.71
CA SER A 135 -0.07 6.28 -14.35
C SER A 135 1.16 6.40 -13.45
N ALA A 136 2.33 6.63 -14.05
CA ALA A 136 3.54 6.96 -13.32
C ALA A 136 4.06 8.32 -13.81
N ALA A 137 4.33 9.22 -12.88
CA ALA A 137 5.05 10.46 -13.13
C ALA A 137 6.44 10.31 -12.49
N PRO A 138 7.54 10.30 -13.26
CA PRO A 138 8.87 10.16 -12.70
C PRO A 138 9.22 11.40 -11.88
N ILE A 139 9.72 11.18 -10.66
CA ILE A 139 10.27 12.25 -9.82
C ILE A 139 11.76 12.34 -10.12
N THR A 140 12.17 13.44 -10.75
CA THR A 140 13.58 13.73 -11.01
C THR A 140 14.23 14.33 -9.76
N GLY A 141 15.57 14.29 -9.66
CA GLY A 141 16.30 14.84 -8.51
C GLY A 141 16.88 13.80 -7.54
N GLY A 142 16.86 12.51 -7.90
CA GLY A 142 17.60 11.46 -7.19
C GLY A 142 16.73 10.49 -6.40
N THR A 143 17.38 9.65 -5.58
CA THR A 143 16.68 8.72 -4.69
C THR A 143 15.91 9.48 -3.62
N TYR A 144 14.97 8.78 -2.95
CA TYR A 144 14.42 9.25 -1.67
C TYR A 144 13.49 10.49 -1.71
N GLN A 145 13.04 10.89 -2.90
CA GLN A 145 12.18 12.06 -3.12
C GLN A 145 10.71 11.88 -2.69
N ALA A 146 10.26 10.65 -2.44
CA ALA A 146 8.87 10.33 -2.08
C ALA A 146 8.79 9.30 -0.95
N GLY A 147 8.90 9.79 0.29
CA GLY A 147 8.78 9.00 1.53
C GLY A 147 7.47 9.21 2.30
N GLY A 148 6.64 10.16 1.90
CA GLY A 148 5.32 10.39 2.45
C GLY A 148 4.41 11.06 1.41
N ALA A 149 3.11 10.82 1.49
CA ALA A 149 2.14 11.27 0.50
C ALA A 149 0.85 11.72 1.19
N VAL A 150 0.31 12.88 0.79
CA VAL A 150 -0.98 13.40 1.25
C VAL A 150 -1.76 13.93 0.03
N PRO A 151 -3.05 13.59 -0.15
CA PRO A 151 -3.86 14.15 -1.22
C PRO A 151 -3.90 15.68 -1.18
N TRP A 152 -3.76 16.34 -2.33
CA TRP A 152 -3.80 17.80 -2.41
C TRP A 152 -4.16 18.27 -3.82
N GLN A 153 -5.19 19.13 -3.95
CA GLN A 153 -5.60 19.77 -5.22
C GLN A 153 -5.75 18.80 -6.41
N GLY A 154 -6.39 17.64 -6.19
CA GLY A 154 -6.57 16.62 -7.24
C GLY A 154 -5.30 15.84 -7.59
N GLY A 155 -4.20 16.10 -6.88
CA GLY A 155 -2.93 15.40 -6.96
C GLY A 155 -2.46 14.95 -5.58
N VAL A 156 -1.13 14.90 -5.41
CA VAL A 156 -0.48 14.44 -4.17
C VAL A 156 0.65 15.38 -3.79
N LEU A 157 0.72 15.76 -2.51
CA LEU A 157 1.90 16.35 -1.90
C LEU A 157 2.81 15.26 -1.36
N LEU A 158 4.05 15.27 -1.82
CA LEU A 158 5.08 14.30 -1.47
C LEU A 158 6.13 14.94 -0.58
N ARG A 159 6.55 14.22 0.46
CA ARG A 159 7.68 14.57 1.30
C ARG A 159 8.83 13.62 0.99
N ALA A 160 10.04 14.12 0.83
CA ALA A 160 11.23 13.28 0.79
C ALA A 160 11.42 12.49 2.10
N VAL A 161 12.25 11.45 2.10
CA VAL A 161 12.70 10.86 3.37
C VAL A 161 13.82 11.72 3.98
N ALA A 162 14.03 11.58 5.28
CA ALA A 162 14.87 12.49 6.05
C ALA A 162 16.36 12.56 5.60
N ASN A 163 16.86 11.50 4.95
CA ASN A 163 18.22 11.39 4.45
C ASN A 163 18.39 11.86 2.99
N ALA A 164 17.36 12.45 2.38
CA ALA A 164 17.47 13.05 1.05
C ALA A 164 18.38 14.30 1.04
N GLY A 165 18.80 14.71 -0.17
CA GLY A 165 19.56 15.94 -0.39
C GLY A 165 18.82 17.19 0.12
N ALA A 166 19.56 18.29 0.34
CA ALA A 166 19.01 19.51 0.97
C ALA A 166 17.76 20.03 0.25
N ASP A 167 17.84 20.18 -1.07
CA ASP A 167 16.74 20.69 -1.88
C ASP A 167 15.46 19.85 -1.73
N ALA A 168 15.62 18.52 -1.60
CA ALA A 168 14.52 17.58 -1.47
C ALA A 168 13.84 17.62 -0.09
N ARG A 169 14.62 17.76 0.99
CA ARG A 169 14.10 17.74 2.36
C ARG A 169 13.60 19.10 2.85
N HIS A 170 13.88 20.18 2.11
CA HIS A 170 13.45 21.55 2.41
C HIS A 170 12.17 21.98 1.67
N ALA A 171 11.62 21.10 0.81
CA ALA A 171 10.40 21.35 0.07
C ALA A 171 9.48 20.11 0.12
N LEU A 172 8.21 20.32 -0.22
CA LEU A 172 7.33 19.23 -0.64
C LEU A 172 7.29 19.19 -2.17
N MET A 173 7.06 18.03 -2.77
CA MET A 173 6.84 17.92 -4.21
C MET A 173 5.35 17.78 -4.49
N VAL A 174 4.82 18.64 -5.37
CA VAL A 174 3.45 18.56 -5.88
C VAL A 174 3.48 17.65 -7.10
N SER A 175 2.72 16.55 -7.05
CA SER A 175 2.41 15.75 -8.24
C SER A 175 0.98 16.03 -8.67
N ALA A 176 0.82 16.66 -9.84
CA ALA A 176 -0.47 16.92 -10.47
C ALA A 176 -0.43 16.44 -11.93
N GLY A 177 -1.06 15.29 -12.19
CA GLY A 177 -0.94 14.61 -13.48
C GLY A 177 0.50 14.14 -13.74
N ALA A 178 1.07 14.54 -14.87
CA ALA A 178 2.45 14.21 -15.24
C ALA A 178 3.50 15.20 -14.71
N ALA A 179 3.08 16.36 -14.18
CA ALA A 179 3.99 17.38 -13.69
C ALA A 179 4.34 17.13 -12.21
N VAL A 180 5.62 17.29 -11.90
CA VAL A 180 6.14 17.26 -10.53
C VAL A 180 6.91 18.57 -10.28
N THR A 181 6.48 19.37 -9.32
CA THR A 181 7.09 20.68 -9.00
C THR A 181 7.33 20.84 -7.51
N ALA A 182 8.32 21.64 -7.12
CA ALA A 182 8.61 21.91 -5.73
C ALA A 182 7.65 22.96 -5.14
N LEU A 183 7.17 22.69 -3.93
CA LEU A 183 6.46 23.60 -3.04
C LEU A 183 7.43 23.99 -1.90
N PRO A 184 8.06 25.17 -1.98
CA PRO A 184 9.14 25.54 -1.08
C PRO A 184 8.63 25.90 0.33
N PHE A 185 9.44 25.56 1.33
CA PHE A 185 9.30 26.01 2.72
C PHE A 185 10.60 26.70 3.15
N PRO A 186 10.56 27.58 4.17
CA PRO A 186 11.73 28.35 4.62
C PRO A 186 12.60 27.48 5.54
N VAL A 187 13.03 26.32 5.05
CA VAL A 187 13.87 25.33 5.75
C VAL A 187 15.27 25.40 5.15
N THR A 188 16.30 25.39 6.00
CA THR A 188 17.67 25.59 5.57
C THR A 188 18.65 24.67 6.30
N GLY A 189 19.88 24.59 5.79
CA GLY A 189 20.95 23.85 6.45
C GLY A 189 20.68 22.35 6.56
N LEU A 190 20.70 21.84 7.80
CA LEU A 190 20.49 20.43 8.13
C LEU A 190 19.07 20.16 8.66
N ASP A 191 18.20 21.16 8.62
CA ASP A 191 16.81 21.01 9.03
C ASP A 191 16.07 20.15 8.00
N THR A 192 15.05 19.43 8.47
CA THR A 192 14.37 18.42 7.67
C THR A 192 12.87 18.48 7.90
N ILE A 193 12.08 18.52 6.82
CA ILE A 193 10.65 18.25 6.93
C ILE A 193 10.45 16.77 7.28
N THR A 194 9.86 16.51 8.45
CA THR A 194 9.66 15.16 8.99
C THR A 194 8.20 14.72 8.93
N GLY A 195 7.26 15.63 8.71
CA GLY A 195 5.84 15.35 8.55
C GLY A 195 5.11 16.43 7.78
N HIS A 196 3.99 16.09 7.14
CA HIS A 196 3.14 17.06 6.46
C HIS A 196 1.67 16.64 6.51
N ALA A 197 0.77 17.62 6.49
CA ALA A 197 -0.67 17.42 6.42
C ALA A 197 -1.34 18.59 5.68
N VAL A 198 -2.53 18.34 5.16
CA VAL A 198 -3.36 19.35 4.48
C VAL A 198 -4.57 19.64 5.38
N ALA A 199 -4.78 20.92 5.67
CA ALA A 199 -5.94 21.41 6.41
C ALA A 199 -7.17 21.50 5.50
N PRO A 200 -8.40 21.46 6.04
CA PRO A 200 -9.63 21.61 5.26
C PRO A 200 -9.71 22.92 4.45
N ASP A 201 -9.06 23.98 4.92
CA ASP A 201 -8.97 25.28 4.23
C ASP A 201 -7.96 25.29 3.06
N GLY A 202 -7.31 24.16 2.78
CA GLY A 202 -6.29 24.02 1.74
C GLY A 202 -4.87 24.40 2.17
N SER A 203 -4.68 24.86 3.41
CA SER A 203 -3.35 25.15 3.96
C SER A 203 -2.55 23.87 4.14
N VAL A 204 -1.23 23.99 4.00
CA VAL A 204 -0.30 22.88 4.19
C VAL A 204 0.48 23.11 5.47
N TRP A 205 0.46 22.14 6.36
CA TRP A 205 1.30 22.11 7.55
C TRP A 205 2.49 21.19 7.34
N VAL A 206 3.67 21.61 7.79
CA VAL A 206 4.86 20.77 7.88
C VAL A 206 5.43 20.79 9.28
N ALA A 207 5.91 19.64 9.73
CA ALA A 207 6.77 19.51 10.89
C ALA A 207 8.22 19.55 10.40
N VAL A 208 9.01 20.41 11.03
CA VAL A 208 10.44 20.56 10.75
C VAL A 208 11.20 20.14 11.98
N ARG A 209 12.18 19.25 11.79
CA ARG A 209 13.17 18.94 12.81
C ARG A 209 14.35 19.88 12.62
N GLY A 210 14.53 20.79 13.56
CA GLY A 210 15.73 21.62 13.63
C GLY A 210 16.97 20.76 13.96
N ALA A 211 18.09 21.04 13.30
CA ALA A 211 19.38 20.45 13.64
C ALA A 211 20.05 21.12 14.86
N THR A 212 19.50 22.25 15.32
CA THR A 212 19.99 23.01 16.46
C THR A 212 19.22 22.68 17.75
N ALA A 213 19.69 23.19 18.88
CA ALA A 213 19.03 23.02 20.18
C ALA A 213 17.62 23.65 20.26
N ALA A 214 17.21 24.45 19.26
CA ALA A 214 15.88 25.06 19.22
C ALA A 214 14.74 24.05 19.07
N GLY A 215 15.03 22.83 18.59
CA GLY A 215 14.04 21.75 18.55
C GLY A 215 13.20 21.68 17.28
N SER A 216 12.01 21.08 17.40
CA SER A 216 11.06 20.99 16.30
C SER A 216 10.18 22.24 16.19
N GLU A 217 9.81 22.60 14.97
CA GLU A 217 8.83 23.64 14.68
C GLU A 217 7.76 23.13 13.71
N LEU A 218 6.62 23.82 13.71
CA LEU A 218 5.58 23.64 12.70
C LEU A 218 5.60 24.85 11.78
N ILE A 219 5.40 24.64 10.49
CA ILE A 219 5.24 25.72 9.52
C ILE A 219 3.91 25.52 8.80
N ARG A 220 3.03 26.52 8.86
CA ARG A 220 1.79 26.58 8.08
C ARG A 220 2.03 27.41 6.83
N ARG A 221 1.67 26.87 5.67
CA ARG A 221 1.57 27.57 4.39
C ARG A 221 0.09 27.74 4.03
N ALA A 222 -0.41 28.96 4.05
CA ALA A 222 -1.77 29.27 3.60
C ALA A 222 -1.92 29.08 2.07
N PRO A 223 -3.16 28.99 1.53
CA PRO A 223 -3.39 28.81 0.10
C PRO A 223 -2.80 29.92 -0.77
N ASP A 224 -2.76 31.15 -0.27
CA ASP A 224 -2.15 32.33 -0.91
C ASP A 224 -0.60 32.29 -0.89
N GLY A 225 -0.01 31.31 -0.20
CA GLY A 225 1.44 31.15 -0.05
C GLY A 225 2.04 31.79 1.20
N THR A 226 1.24 32.48 2.03
CA THR A 226 1.71 33.05 3.29
C THR A 226 2.24 31.96 4.22
N LEU A 227 3.44 32.16 4.77
CA LEU A 227 4.12 31.21 5.65
C LEU A 227 4.12 31.72 7.10
N THR A 228 3.69 30.88 8.03
CA THR A 228 3.69 31.17 9.47
C THR A 228 4.42 30.06 10.21
N ARG A 229 5.44 30.43 11.00
CA ARG A 229 6.13 29.53 11.90
C ARG A 229 5.39 29.47 13.23
N VAL A 230 5.13 28.26 13.71
CA VAL A 230 4.50 27.99 14.99
C VAL A 230 5.47 27.12 15.79
N PRO A 231 6.09 27.63 16.87
CA PRO A 231 6.98 26.83 17.68
C PRO A 231 6.24 25.61 18.24
N ALA A 232 6.82 24.41 18.14
CA ALA A 232 6.17 23.22 18.68
C ALA A 232 6.26 23.15 20.21
N GLY A 233 7.19 23.89 20.82
CA GLY A 233 7.43 23.87 22.26
C GLY A 233 8.13 22.59 22.74
N THR A 234 8.84 21.89 21.85
CA THR A 234 9.47 20.60 22.13
C THR A 234 10.78 20.50 21.35
N THR A 235 11.76 19.81 21.90
CA THR A 235 13.04 19.50 21.21
C THR A 235 12.98 18.19 20.43
N GLU A 236 11.96 17.40 20.71
CA GLU A 236 11.69 16.08 20.16
C GLU A 236 11.17 16.19 18.72
N THR A 237 11.46 15.16 17.92
CA THR A 237 11.05 15.13 16.53
C THR A 237 9.55 14.90 16.41
N LEU A 238 8.88 15.75 15.63
CA LEU A 238 7.50 15.52 15.20
C LEU A 238 7.47 14.72 13.89
N SER A 239 6.65 13.68 13.77
CA SER A 239 6.67 12.79 12.59
C SER A 239 5.37 12.78 11.79
N SER A 240 4.29 12.29 12.37
CA SER A 240 2.99 12.15 11.70
C SER A 240 2.08 13.32 12.09
N LEU A 241 1.45 13.95 11.10
CA LEU A 241 0.58 15.10 11.28
C LEU A 241 -0.85 14.78 10.84
N GLY A 242 -1.83 15.33 11.55
CA GLY A 242 -3.23 15.35 11.16
C GLY A 242 -3.85 16.70 11.50
N VAL A 243 -4.79 17.19 10.69
CA VAL A 243 -5.47 18.47 10.95
C VAL A 243 -6.94 18.20 11.20
N THR A 244 -7.43 18.61 12.36
CA THR A 244 -8.86 18.50 12.72
C THR A 244 -9.71 19.56 12.01
N PRO A 245 -11.04 19.38 11.90
CA PRO A 245 -11.91 20.30 11.18
C PRO A 245 -11.87 21.75 11.67
N ASP A 246 -11.50 21.97 12.93
CA ASP A 246 -11.27 23.29 13.54
C ASP A 246 -9.96 23.97 13.09
N GLY A 247 -9.15 23.29 12.26
CA GLY A 247 -7.88 23.80 11.75
C GLY A 247 -6.68 23.56 12.68
N ARG A 248 -6.87 22.91 13.83
CA ARG A 248 -5.79 22.53 14.74
C ARG A 248 -4.98 21.38 14.14
N VAL A 249 -3.66 21.55 14.09
CA VAL A 249 -2.74 20.46 13.73
C VAL A 249 -2.38 19.67 14.97
N TRP A 250 -2.44 18.35 14.84
CA TRP A 250 -1.99 17.36 15.81
C TRP A 250 -0.77 16.65 15.27
N ALA A 251 0.22 16.43 16.13
CA ALA A 251 1.51 15.86 15.79
C ALA A 251 1.87 14.71 16.74
N VAL A 252 2.30 13.59 16.17
CA VAL A 252 2.98 12.53 16.91
C VAL A 252 4.37 13.01 17.31
N VAL A 253 4.67 12.94 18.60
CA VAL A 253 6.02 13.14 19.12
C VAL A 253 6.76 11.82 19.07
N TYR A 254 7.81 11.74 18.25
CA TYR A 254 8.50 10.49 17.95
C TYR A 254 9.05 9.81 19.22
N GLY A 255 8.64 8.56 19.42
CA GLY A 255 9.08 7.75 20.56
C GLY A 255 8.46 8.13 21.90
N GLN A 256 7.50 9.07 21.93
CA GLN A 256 6.85 9.52 23.16
C GLN A 256 5.37 9.10 23.18
N ALA A 257 4.86 8.78 24.36
CA ALA A 257 3.46 8.45 24.55
C ALA A 257 2.62 9.74 24.71
N ARG A 258 2.67 10.63 23.71
CA ARG A 258 1.88 11.87 23.67
C ARG A 258 1.70 12.40 22.25
N LEU A 259 0.70 13.25 22.08
CA LEU A 259 0.56 14.14 20.93
C LEU A 259 0.75 15.59 21.37
N LEU A 260 1.27 16.41 20.46
CA LEU A 260 1.21 17.86 20.58
C LEU A 260 0.22 18.43 19.58
N SER A 261 -0.42 19.53 19.95
CA SER A 261 -1.30 20.27 19.06
C SER A 261 -0.94 21.75 19.00
N ALA A 262 -1.22 22.34 17.84
CA ALA A 262 -1.12 23.77 17.63
C ALA A 262 -2.29 24.24 16.76
N ALA A 263 -2.96 25.31 17.18
CA ALA A 263 -3.99 25.97 16.42
C ALA A 263 -3.41 27.19 15.66
N PRO A 264 -4.07 27.67 14.59
CA PRO A 264 -3.60 28.81 13.81
C PRO A 264 -3.49 30.12 14.61
N ASP A 265 -4.27 30.26 15.68
CA ASP A 265 -4.22 31.38 16.62
C ASP A 265 -3.00 31.32 17.58
N GLY A 266 -2.18 30.26 17.47
CA GLY A 266 -1.01 30.02 18.31
C GLY A 266 -1.31 29.23 19.59
N THR A 267 -2.57 28.90 19.88
CA THR A 267 -2.95 28.06 21.03
C THR A 267 -2.31 26.68 20.89
N ARG A 268 -1.74 26.16 21.98
CA ARG A 268 -1.06 24.86 22.01
C ARG A 268 -1.69 23.94 23.03
N GLY A 269 -1.53 22.64 22.81
CA GLY A 269 -1.97 21.63 23.76
C GLY A 269 -1.13 20.37 23.67
N GLU A 270 -1.20 19.57 24.71
CA GLU A 270 -0.61 18.24 24.77
C GLU A 270 -1.70 17.24 25.15
N LEU A 271 -1.67 16.07 24.50
CA LEU A 271 -2.52 14.96 24.85
C LEU A 271 -1.63 13.76 25.23
N PRO A 272 -1.57 13.40 26.53
CA PRO A 272 -0.86 12.20 26.95
C PRO A 272 -1.57 10.96 26.41
N LEU A 273 -0.79 9.97 26.01
CA LEU A 273 -1.24 8.66 25.58
C LEU A 273 -0.70 7.60 26.54
N GLY A 274 -1.42 6.52 26.73
CA GLY A 274 -0.93 5.37 27.51
C GLY A 274 0.12 4.52 26.78
N SER A 275 0.50 4.90 25.55
CA SER A 275 1.41 4.15 24.68
C SER A 275 1.96 5.03 23.58
N VAL A 276 3.12 4.65 23.01
CA VAL A 276 3.76 5.35 21.89
C VAL A 276 3.00 5.08 20.58
N PRO A 277 2.44 6.12 19.93
CA PRO A 277 1.85 5.98 18.61
C PRO A 277 2.91 6.02 17.50
N ASP A 278 2.64 5.39 16.37
CA ASP A 278 3.54 5.43 15.19
C ASP A 278 2.99 6.34 14.08
N ALA A 279 1.70 6.21 13.78
CA ALA A 279 1.00 7.01 12.78
C ALA A 279 -0.26 7.64 13.35
N LEU A 280 -0.64 8.77 12.76
CA LEU A 280 -1.84 9.54 13.06
C LEU A 280 -2.58 9.85 11.74
N THR A 281 -3.89 9.73 11.75
CA THR A 281 -4.78 10.32 10.76
C THR A 281 -6.01 10.91 11.46
N VAL A 282 -6.74 11.79 10.77
CA VAL A 282 -7.99 12.36 11.29
C VAL A 282 -9.16 11.73 10.54
N GLY A 283 -10.11 11.20 11.30
CA GLY A 283 -11.36 10.66 10.78
C GLY A 283 -12.26 11.76 10.20
N ALA A 284 -13.24 11.36 9.38
CA ALA A 284 -14.19 12.31 8.79
C ALA A 284 -15.06 13.04 9.84
N ASP A 285 -15.18 12.47 11.03
CA ASP A 285 -15.85 13.01 12.20
C ASP A 285 -14.93 13.86 13.11
N GLY A 286 -13.67 14.07 12.71
CA GLY A 286 -12.70 14.85 13.46
C GLY A 286 -11.94 14.07 14.53
N ALA A 287 -12.21 12.78 14.72
CA ALA A 287 -11.48 11.97 15.69
C ALA A 287 -10.04 11.70 15.24
N LEU A 288 -9.12 11.65 16.21
CA LEU A 288 -7.74 11.23 15.98
C LEU A 288 -7.68 9.70 15.97
N LEU A 289 -7.22 9.13 14.86
CA LEU A 289 -7.01 7.69 14.69
C LEU A 289 -5.51 7.40 14.69
N LEU A 290 -5.05 6.59 15.65
CA LEU A 290 -3.63 6.34 15.86
C LEU A 290 -3.30 4.85 15.81
N THR A 291 -2.11 4.52 15.31
CA THR A 291 -1.57 3.17 15.44
C THR A 291 -0.74 3.07 16.72
N ARG A 292 -1.00 2.05 17.53
CA ARG A 292 -0.15 1.66 18.67
C ARG A 292 0.85 0.61 18.22
N ARG A 293 2.12 0.82 18.54
CA ARG A 293 3.23 -0.12 18.25
C ARG A 293 3.57 -0.98 19.48
N GLY A 294 4.22 -2.12 19.26
CA GLY A 294 4.75 -3.00 20.31
C GLY A 294 3.91 -4.26 20.52
N ASP A 295 4.05 -4.89 21.69
CA ASP A 295 3.45 -6.21 22.02
C ASP A 295 1.91 -6.21 22.14
N SER A 296 1.27 -5.04 21.97
CA SER A 296 -0.19 -4.91 21.95
C SER A 296 -0.61 -3.99 20.81
N PRO A 297 -0.41 -4.34 19.54
CA PRO A 297 -0.75 -3.47 18.42
C PRO A 297 -2.27 -3.21 18.38
N ALA A 298 -2.66 -1.95 18.14
CA ALA A 298 -4.06 -1.56 18.06
C ALA A 298 -4.25 -0.28 17.24
N VAL A 299 -5.48 -0.03 16.79
CA VAL A 299 -5.92 1.30 16.35
C VAL A 299 -6.60 1.96 17.54
N LEU A 300 -6.10 3.13 17.95
CA LEU A 300 -6.70 3.96 18.99
C LEU A 300 -7.54 5.04 18.32
N ARG A 301 -8.69 5.34 18.92
CA ARG A 301 -9.51 6.49 18.57
C ARG A 301 -9.52 7.44 19.77
N VAL A 302 -9.27 8.72 19.52
CA VAL A 302 -9.41 9.79 20.51
C VAL A 302 -10.31 10.87 19.92
N ASP A 303 -11.29 11.32 20.69
CA ASP A 303 -12.12 12.47 20.36
C ASP A 303 -11.54 13.70 21.10
N PRO A 304 -10.81 14.59 20.38
CA PRO A 304 -10.05 15.69 20.98
C PRO A 304 -10.88 16.91 21.40
#